data_AF-A0A4S8HY81-F1
#
_entry.id   AF-A0A4S8HY81-F1
#
_cell.length_a   1.000
_cell.length_b   1.000
_cell.length_c   1.000
_cell.angle_alpha   90.00
_cell.angle_beta   90.00
_cell.angle_gamma   90.00
#
_symmetry.space_group_name_H-M   'P 1'
#
loop_
_entity.id
_entity.type
_entity.pdbx_description
1 polymer ?
#
loop_
_entity_poly.entity_id
_entity_poly.type
_entity_poly.pdbx_seq_one_letter_code
_entity_poly.pdbx_strand_id
1 'polypeptide(L)'
;MSNNINSTIIKDLEKFSPANYPKAFHELSVLNQGISHIAIYFKVEIIISYLKDHSLKTDWVEANPALSRIITSGFFKTSNLESLFESCRNNKAFLTDFENHISKELLAGRN
;
A
#
# COMPACT_ATOMS: atom_id res chain seq x y z
N MET A 1 23.33 2.66 -21.74
CA MET A 1 22.32 1.71 -21.24
C MET A 1 21.04 2.48 -20.99
N SER A 2 20.04 2.33 -21.86
CA SER A 2 18.73 2.97 -21.69
C SER A 2 17.88 2.09 -20.78
N ASN A 3 17.67 2.52 -19.54
CA ASN A 3 16.67 1.93 -18.66
C ASN A 3 15.31 2.47 -19.10
N ASN A 4 14.58 1.64 -19.86
CA ASN A 4 13.21 1.93 -20.26
C ASN A 4 12.29 1.71 -19.05
N ILE A 5 12.20 2.73 -18.19
CA ILE A 5 11.21 2.79 -17.13
C ILE A 5 9.91 3.13 -17.86
N ASN A 6 9.07 2.11 -18.09
CA ASN A 6 7.67 2.34 -18.41
C ASN A 6 7.03 2.98 -17.16
N SER A 7 7.23 4.28 -16.97
CA SER A 7 6.54 5.05 -15.94
C SER A 7 5.09 5.14 -16.38
N THR A 8 4.23 4.40 -15.68
CA THR A 8 2.78 4.54 -15.83
C THR A 8 2.41 5.90 -15.25
N ILE A 9 2.52 6.97 -16.05
CA ILE A 9 2.03 8.29 -15.65
C ILE A 9 0.51 8.18 -15.63
N ILE A 10 -0.07 8.12 -14.43
CA ILE A 10 -1.51 8.15 -14.24
C ILE A 10 -1.98 9.56 -14.58
N LYS A 11 -2.87 9.68 -15.56
CA LYS A 11 -3.40 10.99 -15.95
C LYS A 11 -4.25 11.56 -14.83
N ASP A 12 -4.34 12.89 -14.74
CA ASP A 12 -5.09 13.59 -13.68
C ASP A 12 -6.57 13.20 -13.59
N LEU A 13 -7.15 12.65 -14.66
CA LEU A 13 -8.56 12.22 -14.74
C LEU A 13 -8.74 10.70 -14.88
N GLU A 14 -7.65 9.94 -14.83
CA GLU A 14 -7.72 8.49 -14.88
C GLU A 14 -8.42 7.97 -13.61
N LYS A 15 -9.39 7.06 -13.81
CA LYS A 15 -10.09 6.42 -12.71
C LYS A 15 -9.32 5.21 -12.23
N PHE A 16 -9.30 5.01 -10.91
CA PHE A 16 -8.71 3.83 -10.32
C PHE A 16 -9.47 2.57 -10.76
N SER A 17 -8.72 1.56 -11.17
CA SER A 17 -9.22 0.21 -11.44
C SER A 17 -8.16 -0.80 -11.01
N PRO A 18 -8.43 -1.68 -10.03
CA PRO A 18 -7.43 -2.62 -9.52
C PRO A 18 -6.98 -3.63 -10.59
N ALA A 19 -7.85 -3.94 -11.56
CA ALA A 19 -7.55 -4.84 -12.68
C ALA A 19 -6.37 -4.35 -13.55
N ASN A 20 -6.07 -3.05 -13.53
CA ASN A 20 -4.96 -2.47 -14.31
C ASN A 20 -3.59 -2.66 -13.63
N TYR A 21 -3.56 -3.05 -12.34
CA TYR A 21 -2.32 -3.13 -11.55
C TYR A 21 -2.15 -4.49 -10.86
N PRO A 22 -2.18 -5.62 -11.61
CA PRO A 22 -2.20 -6.96 -11.02
C PRO A 22 -0.97 -7.27 -10.14
N LYS A 23 0.20 -6.69 -10.45
CA LYS A 23 1.42 -6.87 -9.64
C LYS A 23 1.30 -6.20 -8.28
N ALA A 24 0.77 -4.97 -8.22
CA ALA A 24 0.58 -4.25 -6.97
C ALA A 24 -0.43 -4.96 -6.07
N PHE A 25 -1.52 -5.50 -6.64
CA PHE A 25 -2.52 -6.23 -5.85
C PHE A 25 -2.07 -7.65 -5.47
N HIS A 26 -1.16 -8.26 -6.22
CA HIS A 26 -0.47 -9.46 -5.77
C HIS A 26 0.40 -9.18 -4.54
N GLU A 27 1.20 -8.09 -4.56
CA GLU A 27 1.98 -7.66 -3.39
C GLU A 27 1.10 -7.39 -2.17
N LEU A 28 -0.03 -6.69 -2.35
CA LEU A 28 -0.99 -6.42 -1.28
C LEU A 28 -1.56 -7.72 -0.70
N SER A 29 -1.89 -8.69 -1.54
CA SER A 29 -2.42 -9.99 -1.10
C SER A 29 -1.41 -10.75 -0.24
N VAL A 30 -0.15 -10.83 -0.69
CA VAL A 30 0.93 -11.49 0.07
C VAL A 30 1.18 -10.78 1.40
N LEU A 31 1.25 -9.44 1.40
CA LEU A 31 1.38 -8.65 2.60
C LEU A 31 0.22 -8.93 3.58
N ASN A 32 -1.03 -8.84 3.10
CA ASN A 32 -2.22 -9.03 3.93
C ASN A 32 -2.28 -10.43 4.55
N GLN A 33 -1.93 -11.47 3.80
CA GLN A 33 -1.82 -12.84 4.33
C GLN A 33 -0.79 -12.92 5.45
N GLY A 34 0.38 -12.30 5.25
CA GLY A 34 1.47 -12.29 6.23
C GLY A 34 1.16 -11.53 7.52
N ILE A 35 0.24 -10.56 7.48
CA ILE A 35 -0.18 -9.75 8.64
C ILE A 35 -1.62 -10.03 9.09
N SER A 36 -2.24 -11.09 8.57
CA SER A 36 -3.65 -11.42 8.81
C SER A 36 -3.94 -11.69 10.29
N HIS A 37 -3.05 -12.40 10.96
CA HIS A 37 -3.12 -12.76 12.38
C HIS A 37 -2.92 -11.57 13.34
N ILE A 38 -2.46 -10.42 12.84
CA ILE A 38 -2.18 -9.26 13.67
C ILE A 38 -3.43 -8.38 13.71
N ALA A 39 -4.25 -8.57 14.74
CA ALA A 39 -5.41 -7.73 15.02
C ALA A 39 -4.95 -6.49 15.79
N ILE A 40 -5.03 -5.32 15.17
CA ILE A 40 -4.42 -4.11 15.74
C ILE A 40 -5.13 -2.83 15.31
N TYR A 41 -5.07 -1.86 16.22
CA TYR A 41 -5.45 -0.48 15.98
C TYR A 41 -4.54 0.12 14.91
N PHE A 42 -5.10 0.97 14.06
CA PHE A 42 -4.34 1.68 13.03
C PHE A 42 -3.66 0.79 11.95
N LYS A 43 -4.05 -0.49 11.81
CA LYS A 43 -3.45 -1.41 10.81
C LYS A 43 -3.47 -0.80 9.41
N VAL A 44 -4.61 -0.24 8.99
CA VAL A 44 -4.78 0.34 7.66
C VAL A 44 -3.90 1.57 7.49
N GLU A 45 -3.92 2.46 8.48
CA GLU A 45 -3.21 3.72 8.50
C GLU A 45 -1.69 3.52 8.47
N ILE A 46 -1.17 2.56 9.25
CA ILE A 46 0.24 2.18 9.25
C ILE A 46 0.67 1.70 7.86
N ILE A 47 -0.09 0.79 7.26
CA ILE A 47 0.26 0.20 5.97
C ILE A 47 0.22 1.25 4.86
N ILE A 48 -0.85 2.06 4.79
CA ILE A 48 -0.96 3.13 3.79
C ILE A 48 0.16 4.15 3.97
N SER A 49 0.44 4.60 5.20
CA SER A 49 1.49 5.59 5.47
C SER A 49 2.87 5.09 5.08
N TYR A 50 3.17 3.82 5.34
CA TYR A 50 4.42 3.20 4.91
C TYR A 50 4.52 3.09 3.39
N LEU A 51 3.50 2.54 2.72
CA LEU A 51 3.51 2.36 1.26
C LEU A 51 3.57 3.68 0.50
N LYS A 52 3.05 4.75 1.08
CA LYS A 52 2.97 6.07 0.46
C LYS A 52 4.26 6.86 0.60
N ASP A 53 4.81 6.92 1.81
CA ASP A 53 5.89 7.86 2.15
C ASP A 53 7.00 7.23 3.01
N HIS A 54 7.00 5.90 3.22
CA HIS A 54 7.93 5.20 4.12
C HIS A 54 7.97 5.81 5.53
N SER A 55 6.83 6.36 5.97
CA SER A 55 6.73 7.11 7.23
C SER A 55 5.72 6.46 8.18
N LEU A 56 6.04 6.47 9.48
CA LEU A 56 5.20 5.96 10.55
C LEU A 56 5.20 6.94 11.72
N LYS A 57 4.02 7.22 12.29
CA LYS A 57 3.92 8.03 13.52
C LYS A 57 4.44 7.23 14.71
N THR A 58 5.14 7.89 15.63
CA THR A 58 5.67 7.27 16.86
C THR A 58 4.57 6.52 17.62
N ASP A 59 3.43 7.16 17.86
CA ASP A 59 2.30 6.55 18.58
C ASP A 59 1.80 5.25 17.91
N TRP A 60 1.85 5.17 16.58
CA TRP A 60 1.48 3.97 15.84
C TRP A 60 2.50 2.85 16.02
N VAL A 61 3.79 3.19 16.07
CA VAL A 61 4.88 2.24 16.29
C VAL A 61 4.85 1.70 17.72
N GLU A 62 4.62 2.56 18.70
CA GLU A 62 4.53 2.17 20.11
C GLU A 62 3.29 1.29 20.38
N ALA A 63 2.16 1.61 19.76
CA ALA A 63 0.95 0.81 19.87
C ALA A 63 1.03 -0.53 19.10
N ASN A 64 1.81 -0.60 18.02
CA ASN A 64 1.83 -1.75 17.09
C ASN A 64 3.25 -2.20 16.70
N PRO A 65 4.16 -2.46 17.66
CA PRO A 65 5.59 -2.65 17.37
C PRO A 65 5.88 -3.84 16.45
N ALA A 66 5.08 -4.92 16.56
CA ALA A 66 5.21 -6.09 15.70
C ALA A 66 4.92 -5.77 14.23
N LEU A 67 3.82 -5.07 13.96
CA LEU A 67 3.45 -4.68 12.60
C LEU A 67 4.47 -3.71 12.01
N SER A 68 4.87 -2.69 12.79
CA SER A 68 5.87 -1.71 12.36
C SER A 68 7.19 -2.38 12.00
N ARG A 69 7.65 -3.35 12.81
CA ARG A 69 8.88 -4.10 12.51
C ARG A 69 8.74 -4.93 11.24
N ILE A 70 7.59 -5.61 11.06
CA ILE A 70 7.36 -6.44 9.89
C ILE A 70 7.34 -5.59 8.62
N ILE A 71 6.56 -4.51 8.59
CA ILE A 71 6.42 -3.68 7.39
C ILE A 71 7.73 -2.98 7.02
N THR A 72 8.52 -2.53 8.01
CA THR A 72 9.81 -1.86 7.78
C THR A 72 10.97 -2.81 7.52
N SER A 73 10.81 -4.12 7.71
CA SER A 73 11.90 -5.11 7.57
C SER A 73 12.32 -5.35 6.12
N GLY A 74 11.51 -4.94 5.13
CA GLY A 74 11.71 -5.28 3.72
C GLY A 74 11.41 -6.75 3.39
N PHE A 75 10.81 -7.52 4.33
CA PHE A 75 10.42 -8.90 4.09
C PHE A 75 9.38 -9.04 2.96
N PHE A 76 8.41 -8.12 2.92
CA PHE A 76 7.42 -8.05 1.84
C PHE A 76 7.91 -7.14 0.73
N LYS A 77 7.75 -7.60 -0.52
CA LYS A 77 7.97 -6.75 -1.69
C LYS A 77 6.76 -5.85 -1.89
N THR A 78 6.99 -4.55 -1.90
CA THR A 78 5.97 -3.50 -2.00
C THR A 78 6.27 -2.48 -3.09
N SER A 79 7.27 -2.76 -3.94
CA SER A 79 7.76 -1.77 -4.91
C SER A 79 6.74 -1.41 -5.99
N ASN A 80 5.83 -2.32 -6.37
CA ASN A 80 4.77 -1.97 -7.32
C ASN A 80 3.66 -1.14 -6.64
N LEU A 81 3.34 -1.42 -5.38
CA LEU A 81 2.41 -0.60 -4.58
C LEU A 81 2.95 0.82 -4.37
N GLU A 82 4.21 0.94 -3.95
CA GLU A 82 4.88 2.22 -3.74
C GLU A 82 5.00 3.01 -5.05
N SER A 83 5.39 2.34 -6.14
CA SER A 83 5.43 2.98 -7.46
C SER A 83 4.06 3.47 -7.91
N LEU A 84 2.97 2.78 -7.53
CA LEU A 84 1.61 3.20 -7.85
C LEU A 84 1.19 4.43 -7.05
N PHE A 85 1.53 4.48 -5.75
CA PHE A 85 1.35 5.69 -4.92
C PHE A 85 2.09 6.89 -5.50
N GLU A 86 3.34 6.70 -5.92
CA GLU A 86 4.12 7.79 -6.52
C GLU A 86 3.50 8.25 -7.84
N SER A 87 3.07 7.30 -8.68
CA SER A 87 2.49 7.59 -9.99
C SER A 87 1.15 8.32 -9.92
N CYS A 88 0.37 8.11 -8.84
CA CYS A 88 -0.94 8.73 -8.65
C CYS A 88 -0.95 9.94 -7.71
N ARG A 89 0.21 10.38 -7.18
CA ARG A 89 0.33 11.44 -6.15
C ARG A 89 -0.44 12.73 -6.49
N ASN A 90 -0.53 13.08 -7.77
CA ASN A 90 -1.22 14.29 -8.23
C ASN A 90 -2.71 14.09 -8.57
N ASN A 91 -3.16 12.84 -8.78
CA ASN A 91 -4.56 12.51 -9.04
C ASN A 91 -5.26 12.15 -7.73
N LYS A 92 -5.84 13.16 -7.07
CA LYS A 92 -6.50 13.00 -5.75
C LYS A 92 -7.66 12.00 -5.75
N ALA A 93 -8.41 11.93 -6.85
CA ALA A 93 -9.54 11.00 -6.97
C ALA A 93 -9.02 9.55 -7.01
N PHE A 94 -8.03 9.29 -7.86
CA PHE A 94 -7.35 8.00 -7.93
C PHE A 94 -6.75 7.61 -6.59
N LEU A 95 -6.01 8.53 -5.96
CA LEU A 95 -5.36 8.26 -4.67
C LEU A 95 -6.37 7.87 -3.59
N THR A 96 -7.49 8.58 -3.52
CA THR A 96 -8.58 8.29 -2.58
C THR A 96 -9.19 6.91 -2.84
N ASP A 97 -9.50 6.60 -4.10
CA ASP A 97 -10.06 5.30 -4.48
C ASP A 97 -9.09 4.15 -4.22
N PHE A 98 -7.81 4.38 -4.44
CA PHE A 98 -6.75 3.41 -4.20
C PHE A 98 -6.56 3.13 -2.69
N GLU A 99 -6.44 4.18 -1.86
CA GLU A 99 -6.37 4.05 -0.40
C GLU A 99 -7.62 3.33 0.16
N ASN A 100 -8.81 3.66 -0.35
CA ASN A 100 -10.06 2.99 0.01
C ASN A 100 -10.07 1.51 -0.37
N HIS A 101 -9.54 1.17 -1.55
CA HIS A 101 -9.46 -0.22 -1.98
C HIS A 101 -8.50 -1.03 -1.12
N ILE A 102 -7.30 -0.50 -0.83
CA ILE A 102 -6.35 -1.12 0.12
C ILE A 102 -7.02 -1.35 1.48
N SER A 103 -7.72 -0.34 1.99
CA SER A 103 -8.44 -0.43 3.26
C SER A 103 -9.44 -1.58 3.29
N LYS A 104 -10.23 -1.73 2.22
CA LYS A 104 -11.19 -2.83 2.08
C LYS A 104 -10.51 -4.19 2.10
N GLU A 105 -9.43 -4.37 1.33
CA GLU A 105 -8.69 -5.63 1.28
C GLU A 105 -8.09 -6.02 2.64
N LEU A 106 -7.50 -5.05 3.36
CA LEU A 106 -6.91 -5.27 4.68
C LEU A 106 -7.95 -5.59 5.77
N LEU A 107 -9.19 -5.12 5.61
CA LEU A 107 -10.30 -5.36 6.54
C LEU A 107 -11.12 -6.61 6.17
N ALA A 108 -11.19 -6.98 4.89
CA ALA A 108 -11.95 -8.12 4.40
C ALA A 108 -11.37 -9.48 4.80
N GLY A 109 -10.09 -9.54 5.19
CA GLY A 109 -9.45 -10.74 5.76
C GLY A 109 -9.96 -11.16 7.16
N ARG A 110 -11.18 -10.76 7.55
CA ARG A 110 -11.88 -11.08 8.81
C ARG A 110 -13.05 -12.06 8.63
N ASN A 111 -13.00 -12.92 7.61
CA ASN A 111 -14.00 -13.98 7.40
C ASN A 111 -13.41 -15.34 7.73
#